data_AF-A0A6L9MDG0-F1
#
_entry.id   AF-A0A6L9MDG0-F1
#
_cell.length_a   1.000
_cell.length_b   1.000
_cell.length_c   1.000
_cell.angle_alpha   90.00
_cell.angle_beta   90.00
_cell.angle_gamma   90.00
#
_symmetry.space_group_name_H-M   'P 1'
#
loop_
_entity.id
_entity.type
_entity.pdbx_description
1 polymer ?
#
loop_
_entity_poly.entity_id
_entity_poly.type
_entity_poly.pdbx_seq_one_letter_code
_entity_poly.pdbx_strand_id
1 'polypeptide(L)'
;MKSRPHLSRITTPKPNSRTVPACVLLFCFTVLSGCSGAGLPPVFGAVFGLEGADVAPFTVGTVPDPSPSPGDNILGLAANFPGQCIYRRADNRRFRAACPDGYKL
;
A
#
# COMPACT_ATOMS: atom_id res chain seq x y z
N MET A 1 46.62 -38.91 -51.08
CA MET A 1 45.25 -38.40 -50.77
C MET A 1 44.97 -38.79 -49.31
N LYS A 2 44.54 -37.97 -48.36
CA LYS A 2 43.88 -36.65 -48.40
C LYS A 2 43.92 -36.03 -46.98
N SER A 3 44.40 -34.79 -46.91
CA SER A 3 43.94 -33.65 -46.09
C SER A 3 43.85 -33.72 -44.54
N ARG A 4 44.76 -33.01 -43.86
CA ARG A 4 44.44 -32.11 -42.72
C ARG A 4 44.19 -30.71 -43.32
N PRO A 5 43.18 -29.91 -42.90
CA PRO A 5 43.30 -28.94 -41.78
C PRO A 5 41.93 -28.77 -41.04
N HIS A 6 41.73 -28.07 -39.93
CA HIS A 6 41.92 -26.63 -39.72
C HIS A 6 41.67 -26.33 -38.23
N LEU A 7 42.69 -25.87 -37.50
CA LEU A 7 42.50 -25.22 -36.21
C LEU A 7 41.98 -23.80 -36.51
N SER A 8 40.78 -23.48 -36.07
CA SER A 8 40.22 -22.12 -36.16
C SER A 8 40.92 -21.21 -35.17
N ARG A 9 41.75 -20.30 -35.68
CA ARG A 9 42.39 -19.22 -34.94
C ARG A 9 41.30 -18.21 -34.53
N ILE A 10 40.96 -18.17 -33.25
CA ILE A 10 40.10 -17.14 -32.67
C ILE A 10 40.92 -15.84 -32.59
N THR A 11 40.62 -14.90 -33.48
CA THR A 11 41.22 -13.56 -33.46
C THR A 11 40.47 -12.72 -32.42
N THR A 12 41.08 -12.44 -31.29
CA THR A 12 40.58 -11.44 -30.33
C THR A 12 40.81 -10.04 -30.90
N PRO A 13 39.81 -9.15 -30.94
CA PRO A 13 40.01 -7.77 -31.38
C PRO A 13 40.82 -7.01 -30.33
N LYS A 14 41.89 -6.34 -30.78
CA LYS A 14 42.73 -5.45 -29.98
C LYS A 14 41.90 -4.24 -29.53
N PRO A 15 41.69 -4.00 -28.22
CA PRO A 15 40.89 -2.86 -27.76
C PRO A 15 41.61 -1.55 -28.06
N ASN A 16 40.92 -0.65 -28.76
CA ASN A 16 41.41 0.67 -29.15
C ASN A 16 41.16 1.66 -28.00
N SER A 17 42.16 2.45 -27.59
CA SER A 17 42.06 3.29 -26.37
C SER A 17 41.03 4.42 -26.47
N ARG A 18 40.53 4.70 -27.67
CA ARG A 18 39.47 5.68 -27.94
C ARG A 18 38.06 5.19 -27.61
N THR A 19 37.87 3.89 -27.37
CA THR A 19 36.53 3.29 -27.15
C THR A 19 36.14 3.19 -25.67
N VAL A 20 37.13 3.34 -24.76
CA VAL A 20 36.95 3.32 -23.31
C VAL A 20 36.06 4.46 -22.78
N PRO A 21 36.19 5.74 -23.22
CA PRO A 21 35.41 6.83 -22.65
C PRO A 21 33.91 6.76 -23.01
N ALA A 22 33.56 6.15 -24.15
CA ALA A 22 32.18 6.05 -24.61
C ALA A 22 31.35 5.08 -23.75
N CYS A 23 31.93 3.95 -23.33
CA CYS A 23 31.25 3.00 -22.44
C CYS A 23 31.04 3.56 -21.03
N VAL A 24 31.99 4.34 -20.51
CA VAL A 24 31.91 4.95 -19.17
C VAL A 24 30.82 6.03 -19.12
N LEU A 25 30.72 6.86 -20.17
CA LEU A 25 29.67 7.88 -20.28
C LEU A 25 28.27 7.25 -20.39
N LEU A 26 28.13 6.18 -21.19
CA LEU A 26 26.85 5.47 -21.33
C LEU A 26 26.40 4.84 -20.00
N PHE A 27 27.34 4.25 -19.25
CA PHE A 27 27.07 3.70 -17.93
C PHE A 27 26.63 4.79 -16.94
N CYS A 28 27.34 5.93 -16.87
CA CYS A 28 26.97 7.05 -16.00
C CYS A 28 25.55 7.58 -16.25
N PHE A 29 25.10 7.71 -17.51
CA PHE A 29 23.74 8.18 -17.80
C PHE A 29 22.63 7.19 -17.37
N THR A 30 22.92 5.88 -17.37
CA THR A 30 21.96 4.88 -16.86
C THR A 30 21.84 4.88 -15.33
N VAL A 31 22.88 5.27 -14.60
CA VAL A 31 22.80 5.37 -13.13
C VAL A 31 22.05 6.64 -12.67
N LEU A 32 22.15 7.73 -13.44
CA LEU A 32 21.49 9.00 -13.09
C LEU A 32 19.98 9.03 -13.38
N SER A 33 19.45 8.12 -14.22
CA SER A 33 18.03 8.09 -14.59
C SER A 33 17.15 7.32 -13.59
N GLY A 34 17.73 6.72 -12.53
CA GLY A 34 17.00 5.95 -11.52
C GLY A 34 16.49 6.74 -10.31
N CYS A 35 16.79 8.04 -10.18
CA CYS A 35 16.43 8.85 -9.01
C CYS A 35 15.33 9.87 -9.34
N SER A 36 14.17 9.38 -9.78
CA SER A 36 12.93 10.16 -9.77
C SER A 36 11.90 9.39 -8.95
N GLY A 37 12.16 9.34 -7.63
CA GLY A 37 11.24 8.81 -6.64
C GLY A 37 9.96 9.64 -6.65
N ALA A 38 8.97 9.18 -7.41
CA ALA A 38 7.61 9.65 -7.26
C ALA A 38 7.18 9.44 -5.81
N GLY A 39 6.73 10.52 -5.17
CA GLY A 39 6.26 10.51 -3.79
C GLY A 39 5.17 9.47 -3.58
N LEU A 40 5.56 8.30 -3.08
CA LEU A 40 4.63 7.30 -2.61
C LEU A 40 3.95 7.85 -1.36
N PRO A 41 2.63 7.64 -1.18
CA PRO A 41 1.95 7.96 0.06
C PRO A 41 2.71 7.40 1.27
N PRO A 42 2.70 8.07 2.44
CA PRO A 42 3.49 7.70 3.63
C PRO A 42 3.21 6.29 4.21
N VAL A 43 2.30 5.53 3.60
CA VAL A 43 1.85 4.19 4.01
C VAL A 43 2.07 3.11 2.95
N PHE A 44 2.68 3.43 1.80
CA PHE A 44 2.96 2.43 0.76
C PHE A 44 4.03 1.44 1.26
N GLY A 45 3.62 0.20 1.54
CA GLY A 45 4.52 -0.88 1.96
C GLY A 45 4.86 -0.93 3.45
N ALA A 46 4.26 -0.09 4.29
CA ALA A 46 4.42 -0.16 5.74
C ALA A 46 3.56 -1.29 6.33
N VAL A 47 3.93 -2.54 6.03
CA VAL A 47 3.46 -3.72 6.76
C VAL A 47 4.57 -4.08 7.75
N PHE A 48 4.52 -3.51 8.96
CA PHE A 48 5.51 -3.85 9.98
C PHE A 48 5.33 -5.32 10.40
N GLY A 49 6.24 -6.20 9.95
CA GLY A 49 6.41 -7.55 10.51
C GLY A 49 5.48 -8.65 10.00
N LEU A 50 4.74 -8.45 8.91
CA LEU A 50 3.92 -9.53 8.30
C LEU A 50 4.40 -9.80 6.87
N GLU A 51 5.00 -10.97 6.66
CA GLU A 51 5.26 -11.52 5.32
C GLU A 51 3.96 -12.10 4.77
N GLY A 52 3.55 -11.67 3.57
CA GLY A 52 2.37 -12.20 2.88
C GLY A 52 1.02 -11.68 3.35
N ALA A 53 0.94 -10.56 4.07
CA ALA A 53 -0.34 -9.96 4.41
C ALA A 53 -1.02 -9.32 3.20
N ASP A 54 -2.33 -9.57 3.06
CA ASP A 54 -3.16 -8.91 2.07
C ASP A 54 -3.17 -7.39 2.32
N VAL A 55 -2.74 -6.63 1.32
CA VAL A 55 -2.72 -5.17 1.37
C VAL A 55 -4.06 -4.64 0.87
N ALA A 56 -4.92 -4.23 1.81
CA ALA A 56 -6.10 -3.44 1.46
C ALA A 56 -5.68 -2.00 1.14
N PRO A 57 -6.08 -1.42 -0.01
CA PRO A 57 -5.78 -0.04 -0.33
C PRO A 57 -6.41 0.89 0.71
N PHE A 58 -5.61 1.81 1.25
CA PHE A 58 -6.13 2.85 2.13
C PHE A 58 -7.13 3.70 1.35
N THR A 59 -8.29 3.98 1.95
CA THR A 59 -9.28 4.89 1.37
C THR A 59 -9.49 6.04 2.35
N VAL A 60 -9.33 7.26 1.86
CA VAL A 60 -9.63 8.47 2.64
C VAL A 60 -11.13 8.73 2.59
N GLY A 61 -11.76 8.93 3.74
CA GLY A 61 -13.17 9.27 3.84
C GLY A 61 -13.61 9.45 5.29
N THR A 62 -14.83 9.94 5.47
CA THR A 62 -15.45 10.07 6.80
C THR A 62 -16.26 8.82 7.09
N VAL A 63 -16.07 8.24 8.27
CA VAL A 63 -16.97 7.18 8.76
C VAL A 63 -18.30 7.84 9.11
N PRO A 64 -19.43 7.40 8.53
CA PRO A 64 -20.72 8.00 8.81
C PRO A 64 -21.11 7.75 10.27
N ASP A 65 -21.74 8.75 10.88
CA ASP A 65 -22.32 8.59 12.21
C ASP A 65 -23.43 7.54 12.17
N PRO A 66 -23.43 6.59 13.13
CA PRO A 66 -24.44 5.54 13.16
C PRO A 66 -25.80 6.11 13.58
N SER A 67 -26.85 5.81 12.80
CA SER A 67 -28.23 6.17 13.12
C SER A 67 -29.04 4.94 13.57
N PRO A 68 -29.99 5.11 14.50
CA PRO A 68 -30.90 4.03 14.90
C PRO A 68 -31.79 3.58 13.75
N SER A 69 -31.98 2.27 13.61
CA SER A 69 -32.93 1.65 12.68
C SER A 69 -34.06 0.94 13.43
N PRO A 70 -35.23 0.75 12.79
CA PRO A 70 -36.29 -0.08 13.36
C PRO A 70 -35.76 -1.50 13.67
N GLY A 71 -35.81 -1.90 14.94
CA GLY A 71 -35.29 -3.19 15.43
C GLY A 71 -34.02 -3.08 16.28
N ASP A 72 -33.37 -1.92 16.31
CA ASP A 72 -32.30 -1.66 17.28
C ASP A 72 -32.87 -1.50 18.68
N ASN A 73 -32.17 -2.04 19.68
CA ASN A 73 -32.64 -2.03 21.07
C ASN A 73 -31.82 -1.04 21.90
N ILE A 74 -32.49 -0.20 22.68
CA ILE A 74 -31.81 0.68 23.63
C ILE A 74 -31.36 -0.15 24.83
N LEU A 75 -30.06 -0.07 25.13
CA LEU A 75 -29.45 -0.71 26.30
C LEU A 75 -29.45 0.21 27.53
N GLY A 76 -29.50 1.53 27.31
CA GLY A 76 -29.50 2.53 28.37
C GLY A 76 -28.96 3.88 27.91
N LEU A 77 -28.82 4.81 28.87
CA LEU A 77 -28.24 6.12 28.65
C LEU A 77 -26.72 6.05 28.49
N ALA A 78 -26.17 6.93 27.65
CA ALA A 78 -24.73 7.10 27.53
C ALA A 78 -24.21 7.97 28.69
N ALA A 79 -23.43 7.37 29.59
CA ALA A 79 -23.00 8.02 30.84
C ALA A 79 -22.31 9.38 30.65
N ASN A 80 -21.50 9.53 29.61
CA ASN A 80 -20.71 10.75 29.36
C ASN A 80 -21.30 11.66 28.28
N PHE A 81 -22.48 11.33 27.74
CA PHE A 81 -23.09 12.05 26.61
C PHE A 81 -24.57 12.30 26.89
N PRO A 82 -24.89 13.45 27.53
CA PRO A 82 -26.27 13.82 27.83
C PRO A 82 -27.16 13.79 26.58
N GLY A 83 -28.36 13.22 26.71
CA GLY A 83 -29.31 13.08 25.60
C GLY A 83 -28.97 11.97 24.59
N GLN A 84 -27.89 11.22 24.79
CA GLN A 84 -27.54 10.08 23.94
C GLN A 84 -27.79 8.75 24.65
N CYS A 85 -28.19 7.76 23.86
CA CYS A 85 -28.50 6.41 24.27
C CYS A 85 -27.53 5.43 23.61
N ILE A 86 -27.30 4.29 24.26
CA ILE A 86 -26.55 3.18 23.71
C ILE A 86 -27.54 2.21 23.06
N TYR A 87 -27.38 1.97 21.77
CA TYR A 87 -28.17 1.03 21.00
C TYR A 87 -27.40 -0.28 20.77
N ARG A 88 -28.13 -1.39 20.63
CA ARG A 88 -27.64 -2.69 20.17
C ARG A 88 -28.35 -3.08 18.87
N ARG A 89 -27.56 -3.31 17.84
CA ARG A 89 -28.01 -3.81 16.54
C ARG A 89 -28.18 -5.34 16.57
N ALA A 90 -28.87 -5.89 15.57
CA ALA A 90 -29.09 -7.34 15.39
C ALA A 90 -27.78 -8.15 15.34
N ASP A 91 -26.68 -7.58 14.82
CA ASP A 91 -25.35 -8.20 14.78
C ASP A 91 -24.58 -8.06 16.13
N ASN A 92 -25.27 -7.71 17.21
CA ASN A 92 -24.73 -7.42 18.55
C ASN A 92 -23.77 -6.23 18.64
N ARG A 93 -23.55 -5.48 17.57
CA ARG A 93 -22.76 -4.25 17.65
C ARG A 93 -23.49 -3.20 18.46
N ARG A 94 -22.72 -2.46 19.25
CA ARG A 94 -23.22 -1.33 20.04
C ARG A 94 -22.78 -0.03 19.42
N PHE A 95 -23.66 0.96 19.45
CA PHE A 95 -23.35 2.30 19.00
C PHE A 95 -24.10 3.31 19.85
N ARG A 96 -23.63 4.56 19.82
CA ARG A 96 -24.24 5.67 20.53
C ARG A 96 -24.96 6.56 19.52
N ALA A 97 -26.18 6.96 19.83
CA ALA A 97 -26.95 7.91 19.03
C ALA A 97 -27.90 8.71 19.93
N ALA A 98 -28.62 9.69 19.39
CA ALA A 98 -29.64 10.41 20.15
C ALA A 98 -30.69 9.45 20.73
N CYS A 99 -31.10 9.70 21.97
CA CYS A 99 -32.26 9.01 22.54
C CYS A 99 -33.54 9.41 21.77
N PRO A 100 -34.53 8.51 21.66
CA PRO A 100 -35.80 8.88 21.07
C PRO A 100 -36.55 9.84 21.99
N ASP A 101 -37.47 10.60 21.40
CA ASP A 101 -38.26 11.59 22.14
C ASP A 101 -39.04 10.93 23.28
N GLY A 102 -38.99 11.57 24.45
CA GLY A 102 -39.69 11.09 25.65
C GLY A 102 -39.05 9.89 26.36
N TYR A 103 -37.89 9.40 25.89
CA TYR A 103 -37.15 8.34 26.59
C TYR A 103 -36.74 8.80 28.00
N LYS A 104 -37.13 8.02 29.00
CA LYS A 104 -36.77 8.19 30.41
C LYS A 104 -36.31 6.83 30.94
N LEU A 105 -35.31 6.86 31.82
CA LEU A 105 -34.75 5.66 32.46
C LEU A 105 -35.73 5.07 33.48
#